data_AF-A0A7S1ZY28-F1
#
_entry.id   AF-A0A7S1ZY28-F1
#
_cell.length_a   1.000
_cell.length_b   1.000
_cell.length_c   1.000
_cell.angle_alpha   90.00
_cell.angle_beta   90.00
_cell.angle_gamma   90.00
#
_symmetry.space_group_name_H-M   'P 1'
#
loop_
_entity.id
_entity.type
_entity.pdbx_description
1 polymer ?
#
loop_
_entity_poly.entity_id
_entity_poly.type
_entity_poly.pdbx_seq_one_letter_code
_entity_poly.pdbx_strand_id
1 'polypeptide(L)'
;MEQDTLRQVLVDVPRTAPEVGLFRNERVRRALGRLLYIWACRHPASSYVQGINDLATPLMAVFLGERVGGILEEEEQLDGRPSGRGSVLSGDILEEVSDDELFEVEADSYWCLTALLAGIQDHYTADQPGVQRMVQRLRELVRRIDADLANHLSETGVEFMQFAFRWMNCLLLREFNLPCIVRLWDTYLSEGEGGFEDFHVYVCAAFLCQFSAEVRGMEFDELFGFMQSVPTG
;
A
#
# COMPACT_ATOMS: atom_id res chain seq x y z
N MET A 1 -2.52 -13.67 23.03
CA MET A 1 -2.64 -12.32 22.45
C MET A 1 -1.29 -11.78 22.02
N GLU A 2 -0.38 -11.35 22.93
CA GLU A 2 0.94 -10.82 22.52
C GLU A 2 1.80 -11.82 21.71
N GLN A 3 1.82 -13.10 22.12
CA GLN A 3 2.51 -14.16 21.36
C GLN A 3 1.88 -14.42 19.98
N ASP A 4 0.56 -14.24 19.85
CA ASP A 4 -0.16 -14.45 18.59
C ASP A 4 0.10 -13.28 17.63
N THR A 5 0.09 -12.06 18.15
CA THR A 5 0.45 -10.83 17.41
C THR A 5 1.87 -10.92 16.85
N LEU A 6 2.85 -11.25 17.70
CA LEU A 6 4.23 -11.39 17.25
C LEU A 6 4.36 -12.48 16.18
N ARG A 7 3.68 -13.62 16.36
CA ARG A 7 3.69 -14.71 15.38
C ARG A 7 3.14 -14.26 14.03
N GLN A 8 2.03 -13.51 14.00
CA GLN A 8 1.46 -13.00 12.75
C GLN A 8 2.40 -12.02 12.05
N VAL A 9 2.96 -11.06 12.79
CA VAL A 9 3.95 -10.11 12.25
C VAL A 9 5.15 -10.84 11.64
N LEU A 10 5.72 -11.82 12.35
CA LEU A 10 6.86 -12.59 11.86
C LEU A 10 6.54 -13.45 10.63
N VAL A 11 5.27 -13.80 10.42
CA VAL A 11 4.80 -14.54 9.24
C VAL A 11 4.60 -13.60 8.04
N ASP A 12 4.17 -12.36 8.25
CA ASP A 12 3.86 -11.41 7.17
C ASP A 12 5.07 -10.59 6.71
N VAL A 13 5.96 -10.20 7.62
CA VAL A 13 7.12 -9.35 7.32
C VAL A 13 8.00 -9.91 6.18
N PRO A 14 8.37 -11.21 6.17
CA PRO A 14 9.17 -11.76 5.06
C PRO A 14 8.46 -11.76 3.70
N ARG A 15 7.12 -11.63 3.71
CA ARG A 15 6.24 -11.65 2.53
C ARG A 15 5.76 -10.25 2.12
N THR A 16 6.22 -9.21 2.82
CA THR A 16 5.86 -7.81 2.53
C THR A 16 6.72 -7.30 1.38
N ALA A 17 6.10 -6.77 0.32
CA ALA A 17 6.75 -6.24 -0.89
C ALA A 17 7.95 -7.10 -1.38
N PRO A 18 7.77 -8.41 -1.62
CA PRO A 18 8.86 -9.35 -1.88
C PRO A 18 9.64 -9.06 -3.17
N GLU A 19 9.02 -8.34 -4.11
CA GLU A 19 9.60 -7.88 -5.37
C GLU A 19 10.61 -6.73 -5.18
N VAL A 20 10.52 -5.99 -4.07
CA VAL A 20 11.40 -4.84 -3.80
C VAL A 20 12.63 -5.28 -2.99
N GLY A 21 13.82 -4.97 -3.50
CA GLY A 21 15.10 -5.33 -2.89
C GLY A 21 15.27 -4.86 -1.44
N LEU A 22 14.85 -3.63 -1.16
CA LEU A 22 14.81 -3.01 0.18
C LEU A 22 14.19 -3.94 1.25
N PHE A 23 13.02 -4.52 0.98
CA PHE A 23 12.28 -5.34 1.95
C PHE A 23 12.73 -6.81 2.00
N ARG A 24 13.72 -7.19 1.18
CA ARG A 24 14.45 -8.46 1.33
C ARG A 24 15.62 -8.35 2.30
N ASN A 25 16.08 -7.13 2.59
CA ASN A 25 17.16 -6.90 3.54
C ASN A 25 16.73 -7.25 4.98
N GLU A 26 17.53 -8.05 5.66
CA GLU A 26 17.22 -8.58 6.98
C GLU A 26 17.21 -7.50 8.09
N ARG A 27 18.03 -6.45 7.96
CA ARG A 27 18.00 -5.31 8.91
C ARG A 27 16.69 -4.54 8.79
N VAL A 28 16.23 -4.33 7.56
CA VAL A 28 14.95 -3.66 7.25
C VAL A 28 13.77 -4.50 7.72
N ARG A 29 13.78 -5.82 7.50
CA ARG A 29 12.73 -6.74 8.01
C ARG A 29 12.64 -6.72 9.52
N ARG A 30 13.78 -6.68 10.23
CA ARG A 30 13.79 -6.59 11.69
C ARG A 30 13.22 -5.25 12.19
N ALA A 31 13.57 -4.15 11.53
CA ALA A 31 12.98 -2.83 11.83
C ALA A 31 11.47 -2.84 11.59
N LEU A 32 11.02 -3.33 10.42
CA LEU A 32 9.61 -3.49 10.08
C LEU A 32 8.85 -4.34 11.11
N GLY A 33 9.40 -5.49 11.49
CA GLY A 33 8.79 -6.34 12.50
C GLY A 33 8.68 -5.68 13.87
N ARG A 34 9.69 -4.93 14.32
CA ARG A 34 9.63 -4.18 15.58
C ARG A 34 8.57 -3.09 15.53
N LEU A 35 8.55 -2.26 14.49
CA LEU A 35 7.60 -1.14 14.41
C LEU A 35 6.15 -1.62 14.35
N LEU A 36 5.86 -2.69 13.59
CA LEU A 36 4.53 -3.31 13.51
C LEU A 36 4.11 -3.94 14.84
N TYR A 37 5.03 -4.65 15.50
CA TYR A 37 4.76 -5.27 16.80
C TYR A 37 4.47 -4.20 17.87
N ILE A 38 5.30 -3.15 17.96
CA ILE A 38 5.10 -2.04 18.90
C ILE A 38 3.77 -1.34 18.62
N TRP A 39 3.44 -1.10 17.34
CA TRP A 39 2.17 -0.50 16.96
C TRP A 39 0.98 -1.35 17.43
N ALA A 40 1.01 -2.66 17.14
CA ALA A 40 -0.06 -3.58 17.53
C ALA A 40 -0.27 -3.65 19.04
N CYS A 41 0.81 -3.69 19.83
CA CYS A 41 0.74 -3.67 21.30
C CYS A 41 0.10 -2.39 21.85
N ARG A 42 0.26 -1.25 21.16
CA ARG A 42 -0.27 0.05 21.59
C ARG A 42 -1.71 0.30 21.12
N HIS A 43 -2.24 -0.52 20.22
CA HIS A 43 -3.59 -0.38 19.66
C HIS A 43 -4.39 -1.69 19.82
N PRO A 44 -4.75 -2.09 21.05
CA PRO A 44 -5.35 -3.41 21.32
C PRO A 44 -6.72 -3.65 20.65
N ALA A 45 -7.43 -2.58 20.27
CA ALA A 45 -8.69 -2.68 19.54
C ALA A 45 -8.52 -3.23 18.11
N SER A 46 -7.36 -2.96 17.50
CA SER A 46 -6.98 -3.48 16.18
C SER A 46 -6.02 -4.67 16.30
N SER A 47 -5.09 -4.63 17.25
CA SER A 47 -3.90 -5.49 17.26
C SER A 47 -3.19 -5.40 15.90
N TYR A 48 -2.48 -6.45 15.49
CA TYR A 48 -1.96 -6.54 14.13
C TYR A 48 -3.04 -7.05 13.17
N VAL A 49 -3.22 -6.35 12.05
CA VAL A 49 -4.08 -6.76 10.94
C VAL A 49 -3.26 -6.76 9.65
N GLN A 50 -3.36 -7.84 8.87
CA GLN A 50 -2.67 -7.94 7.58
C GLN A 50 -3.11 -6.81 6.64
N GLY A 51 -2.13 -6.13 6.04
CA GLY A 51 -2.31 -4.89 5.28
C GLY A 51 -1.60 -3.70 5.95
N ILE A 52 -1.52 -3.66 7.28
CA ILE A 52 -0.75 -2.63 8.00
C ILE A 52 0.74 -2.72 7.66
N ASN A 53 1.25 -3.93 7.47
CA ASN A 53 2.61 -4.18 7.01
C ASN A 53 2.90 -3.49 5.66
N ASP A 54 1.94 -3.47 4.74
CA ASP A 54 2.10 -2.84 3.43
C ASP A 54 2.14 -1.30 3.58
N LEU A 55 1.32 -0.74 4.48
CA LEU A 55 1.28 0.71 4.73
C LEU A 55 2.58 1.27 5.30
N ALA A 56 3.39 0.46 5.97
CA ALA A 56 4.70 0.87 6.46
C ALA A 56 5.74 1.01 5.34
N THR A 57 5.53 0.35 4.19
CA THR A 57 6.54 0.26 3.13
C THR A 57 6.87 1.60 2.46
N PRO A 58 5.92 2.48 2.08
CA PRO A 58 6.28 3.77 1.48
C PRO A 58 7.02 4.66 2.46
N LEU A 59 6.63 4.64 3.74
CA LEU A 59 7.25 5.45 4.79
C LEU A 59 8.72 5.08 4.98
N MET A 60 9.01 3.79 5.13
CA MET A 60 10.39 3.32 5.26
C MET A 60 11.21 3.61 4.00
N ALA A 61 10.63 3.44 2.80
CA ALA A 61 11.33 3.71 1.54
C ALA A 61 11.64 5.21 1.37
N VAL A 62 10.72 6.11 1.73
CA VAL A 62 10.92 7.56 1.69
C VAL A 62 12.03 7.98 2.66
N PHE A 63 11.95 7.57 3.92
CA PHE A 63 12.93 7.98 4.93
C PHE A 63 14.31 7.37 4.71
N LEU A 64 14.41 6.14 4.21
CA LEU A 64 15.70 5.58 3.79
C LEU A 64 16.21 6.27 2.53
N GLY A 65 15.33 6.55 1.56
CA GLY A 65 15.68 7.26 0.33
C GLY A 65 16.38 8.60 0.61
N GLU A 66 15.91 9.36 1.60
CA GLU A 66 16.55 10.61 2.03
C GLU A 66 18.01 10.44 2.46
N ARG A 67 18.40 9.28 3.00
CA ARG A 67 19.76 9.01 3.50
C ARG A 67 20.72 8.53 2.41
N VAL A 68 20.24 7.77 1.42
CA VAL A 68 21.11 6.96 0.55
C VAL A 68 20.94 7.14 -0.96
N GLY A 69 20.02 7.97 -1.48
CA GLY A 69 19.99 8.26 -2.92
C GLY A 69 18.60 8.37 -3.56
N GLY A 70 17.56 8.55 -2.76
CA GLY A 70 16.18 8.67 -3.24
C GLY A 70 15.52 7.34 -3.60
N ILE A 71 14.26 7.43 -4.04
CA ILE A 71 13.41 6.28 -4.39
C ILE A 71 13.57 5.91 -5.87
N LEU A 72 13.81 6.90 -6.72
CA LEU A 72 14.05 6.72 -8.14
C LEU A 72 15.56 6.62 -8.38
N GLU A 73 15.96 5.85 -9.39
CA GLU A 73 17.32 5.96 -9.92
C GLU A 73 17.48 7.35 -10.55
N GLU A 74 18.53 8.08 -10.18
CA GLU A 74 18.87 9.32 -10.88
C GLU A 74 19.23 9.01 -12.33
N GLU A 75 18.61 9.70 -13.29
CA GLU A 75 18.95 9.56 -14.72
C GLU A 75 20.47 9.73 -14.93
N GLU A 76 21.05 8.93 -15.83
CA GLU A 76 22.45 9.07 -16.23
C GLU A 76 22.76 10.54 -16.54
N GLN A 77 23.84 11.05 -15.95
CA GLN A 77 24.28 12.40 -16.27
C GLN A 77 24.52 12.49 -17.78
N LEU A 78 24.15 13.63 -18.40
CA LEU A 78 24.29 13.91 -19.83
C LEU A 78 25.71 13.67 -20.39
N ASP A 79 26.72 13.54 -19.51
CA ASP A 79 28.12 13.28 -19.84
C ASP A 79 28.52 11.79 -19.77
N GLY A 80 27.56 10.87 -19.57
CA GLY A 80 27.79 9.43 -19.51
C GLY A 80 28.50 8.95 -18.25
N ARG A 81 28.57 9.78 -17.20
CA ARG A 81 29.03 9.34 -15.88
C ARG A 81 27.87 8.66 -15.15
N PRO A 82 28.13 7.54 -14.45
CA PRO A 82 27.12 6.95 -13.59
C PRO A 82 26.69 8.01 -12.57
N SER A 83 25.40 8.30 -12.55
CA SER A 83 24.74 9.05 -11.48
C SER A 83 25.08 8.36 -10.16
N GLY A 84 25.61 9.13 -9.21
CA GLY A 84 26.10 8.59 -7.95
C GLY A 84 24.94 8.15 -7.07
N ARG A 85 24.97 6.88 -6.65
CA ARG A 85 24.00 6.12 -5.83
C ARG A 85 22.75 5.65 -6.58
N GLY A 86 22.54 4.33 -6.56
CA GLY A 86 21.34 3.69 -7.11
C GLY A 86 20.10 3.94 -6.23
N SER A 87 18.95 3.45 -6.67
CA SER A 87 17.70 3.57 -5.92
C SER A 87 17.74 2.78 -4.60
N VAL A 88 17.19 3.34 -3.52
CA VAL A 88 17.01 2.64 -2.24
C VAL A 88 16.19 1.36 -2.37
N LEU A 89 15.34 1.28 -3.40
CA LEU A 89 14.49 0.13 -3.67
C LEU A 89 15.29 -1.12 -4.06
N SER A 90 16.51 -0.97 -4.60
CA SER A 90 17.38 -2.12 -4.90
C SER A 90 17.85 -2.82 -3.62
N GLY A 91 17.97 -2.07 -2.52
CA GLY A 91 18.47 -2.55 -1.23
C GLY A 91 19.99 -2.67 -1.15
N ASP A 92 20.73 -2.47 -2.24
CA ASP A 92 22.19 -2.62 -2.28
C ASP A 92 22.89 -1.51 -1.48
N ILE A 93 22.33 -0.30 -1.52
CA ILE A 93 22.87 0.88 -0.84
C ILE A 93 22.64 0.87 0.69
N LEU A 94 21.94 -0.15 1.23
CA LEU A 94 21.69 -0.27 2.67
C LEU A 94 22.94 -0.65 3.48
N GLU A 95 23.99 -1.16 2.83
CA GLU A 95 25.28 -1.39 3.49
C GLU A 95 25.91 -0.09 4.00
N GLU A 96 25.54 1.05 3.39
CA GLU A 96 26.02 2.37 3.78
C GLU A 96 25.24 2.98 4.96
N VAL A 97 24.06 2.44 5.29
CA VAL A 97 23.21 2.93 6.38
C VAL A 97 23.65 2.32 7.70
N SER A 98 24.02 3.14 8.68
CA SER A 98 24.36 2.69 10.04
C SER A 98 23.13 2.18 10.81
N ASP A 99 23.35 1.45 11.91
CA ASP A 99 22.24 0.97 12.75
C ASP A 99 21.50 2.11 13.44
N ASP A 100 22.19 3.20 13.80
CA ASP A 100 21.58 4.38 14.40
C ASP A 100 20.67 5.11 13.41
N GLU A 101 21.10 5.28 12.15
CA GLU A 101 20.28 5.87 11.09
C GLU A 101 19.05 5.01 10.79
N LEU A 102 19.21 3.68 10.75
CA LEU A 102 18.08 2.78 10.55
C LEU A 102 17.10 2.83 11.73
N PHE A 103 17.59 3.02 12.96
CA PHE A 103 16.75 3.19 14.14
C PHE A 103 15.96 4.52 14.10
N GLU A 104 16.57 5.61 13.65
CA GLU A 104 15.87 6.88 13.41
C GLU A 104 14.75 6.72 12.37
N VAL A 105 15.06 6.09 11.24
CA VAL A 105 14.09 5.77 10.18
C VAL A 105 12.94 4.92 10.72
N GLU A 106 13.23 3.91 11.55
CA GLU A 106 12.20 3.08 12.18
C GLU A 106 11.27 3.91 13.06
N ALA A 107 11.82 4.83 13.86
CA ALA A 107 11.06 5.70 14.74
C ALA A 107 10.17 6.67 13.95
N ASP A 108 10.71 7.31 12.91
CA ASP A 108 9.95 8.23 12.05
C ASP A 108 8.84 7.48 11.30
N SER A 109 9.16 6.30 10.76
CA SER A 109 8.19 5.42 10.11
C SER A 109 7.07 5.01 11.07
N TYR A 110 7.39 4.69 12.32
CA TYR A 110 6.42 4.34 13.35
C TYR A 110 5.44 5.49 13.63
N TRP A 111 5.96 6.72 13.82
CA TRP A 111 5.11 7.87 14.13
C TRP A 111 4.25 8.28 12.95
N CYS A 112 4.79 8.28 11.74
CA CYS A 112 4.03 8.55 10.53
C CYS A 112 2.96 7.48 10.26
N LEU A 113 3.28 6.20 10.46
CA LEU A 113 2.29 5.12 10.35
C LEU A 113 1.18 5.29 11.38
N THR A 114 1.53 5.65 12.61
CA THR A 114 0.56 5.91 13.68
C THR A 114 -0.36 7.07 13.32
N ALA A 115 0.19 8.16 12.78
CA ALA A 115 -0.60 9.31 12.33
C ALA A 115 -1.52 8.96 11.16
N LEU A 116 -1.04 8.20 10.17
CA LEU A 116 -1.85 7.72 9.06
C LEU A 116 -3.02 6.85 9.56
N LEU A 117 -2.73 5.86 10.39
CA LEU A 117 -3.73 4.92 10.92
C LEU A 117 -4.73 5.60 11.86
N ALA A 118 -4.36 6.70 12.51
CA ALA A 118 -5.29 7.48 13.33
C ALA A 118 -6.49 8.02 12.52
N GLY A 119 -6.29 8.32 11.23
CA GLY A 119 -7.37 8.77 10.33
C GLY A 119 -8.26 7.64 9.80
N ILE A 120 -7.85 6.38 9.93
CA ILE A 120 -8.52 5.21 9.35
C ILE A 120 -8.61 4.02 10.33
N GLN A 121 -8.76 4.30 11.63
CA GLN A 121 -8.68 3.28 12.67
C GLN A 121 -9.65 2.12 12.45
N ASP A 122 -10.88 2.44 12.03
CA ASP A 122 -11.95 1.46 11.83
C ASP A 122 -11.81 0.65 10.52
N HIS A 123 -10.75 0.87 9.75
CA HIS A 123 -10.32 -0.03 8.68
C HIS A 123 -9.66 -1.29 9.24
N TYR A 124 -9.13 -1.24 10.47
CA TYR A 124 -8.35 -2.32 11.08
C TYR A 124 -8.90 -2.77 12.42
N THR A 125 -10.10 -2.35 12.81
CA THR A 125 -10.84 -2.97 13.92
C THR A 125 -11.55 -4.24 13.46
N ALA A 126 -12.13 -4.99 14.41
CA ALA A 126 -12.98 -6.14 14.10
C ALA A 126 -14.01 -5.82 13.00
N ASP A 127 -14.17 -6.76 12.07
CA ASP A 127 -15.03 -6.68 10.88
C ASP A 127 -14.70 -5.56 9.87
N GLN A 128 -13.71 -4.71 10.14
CA GLN A 128 -13.20 -3.66 9.25
C GLN A 128 -14.30 -2.80 8.60
N PRO A 129 -15.21 -2.21 9.41
CA PRO A 129 -16.36 -1.47 8.90
C PRO A 129 -15.99 -0.30 7.99
N GLY A 130 -14.84 0.35 8.20
CA GLY A 130 -14.39 1.43 7.32
C GLY A 130 -14.08 0.95 5.90
N VAL A 131 -13.41 -0.19 5.76
CA VAL A 131 -13.14 -0.83 4.45
C VAL A 131 -14.46 -1.16 3.75
N GLN A 132 -15.43 -1.76 4.46
CA GLN A 132 -16.74 -2.08 3.89
C GLN A 132 -17.47 -0.83 3.39
N ARG A 133 -17.42 0.28 4.14
CA ARG A 133 -18.00 1.56 3.72
C ARG A 133 -17.35 2.07 2.44
N MET A 134 -16.02 2.07 2.35
CA MET A 134 -15.31 2.52 1.15
C MET A 134 -15.66 1.69 -0.09
N VAL A 135 -15.76 0.36 0.06
CA VAL A 135 -16.17 -0.53 -1.05
C VAL A 135 -17.60 -0.23 -1.50
N GLN A 136 -18.52 -0.01 -0.57
CA GLN A 136 -19.90 0.37 -0.91
C GLN A 136 -19.95 1.73 -1.62
N ARG A 137 -19.17 2.72 -1.15
CA ARG A 137 -19.05 4.03 -1.80
C ARG A 137 -18.48 3.92 -3.21
N LEU A 138 -17.46 3.09 -3.41
CA LEU A 138 -16.90 2.80 -4.73
C LEU A 138 -17.99 2.23 -5.67
N ARG A 139 -18.72 1.21 -5.22
CA ARG A 139 -19.82 0.62 -5.99
C ARG A 139 -20.87 1.67 -6.39
N GLU A 140 -21.29 2.50 -5.46
CA GLU A 140 -22.27 3.56 -5.72
C GLU A 140 -21.75 4.61 -6.70
N LEU A 141 -20.48 4.99 -6.56
CA LEU A 141 -19.81 5.95 -7.44
C LEU A 141 -19.72 5.40 -8.87
N VAL A 142 -19.20 4.18 -9.04
CA VAL A 142 -19.05 3.53 -10.35
C VAL A 142 -20.41 3.37 -11.03
N ARG A 143 -21.45 2.95 -10.29
CA ARG A 143 -22.82 2.88 -10.84
C ARG A 143 -23.33 4.23 -11.36
N ARG A 144 -22.87 5.35 -10.80
CA ARG A 144 -23.28 6.69 -11.23
C ARG A 144 -22.49 7.21 -12.43
N ILE A 145 -21.20 6.86 -12.55
CA ILE A 145 -20.31 7.40 -13.59
C ILE A 145 -20.12 6.44 -14.79
N ASP A 146 -20.29 5.14 -14.58
CA ASP A 146 -20.20 4.08 -15.59
C ASP A 146 -21.17 2.94 -15.23
N ALA A 147 -22.45 3.17 -15.54
CA ALA A 147 -23.52 2.22 -15.22
C ALA A 147 -23.38 0.90 -15.99
N ASP A 148 -22.87 0.92 -17.23
CA ASP A 148 -22.68 -0.28 -18.03
C ASP A 148 -21.65 -1.20 -17.39
N LEU A 149 -20.54 -0.64 -16.91
CA LEU A 149 -19.52 -1.40 -16.18
C LEU A 149 -20.10 -2.00 -14.89
N ALA A 150 -20.81 -1.19 -14.09
CA ALA A 150 -21.42 -1.66 -12.84
C ALA A 150 -22.45 -2.78 -13.07
N ASN A 151 -23.26 -2.67 -14.13
CA ASN A 151 -24.24 -3.69 -14.50
C ASN A 151 -23.55 -4.97 -14.94
N HIS A 152 -22.52 -4.89 -15.79
CA HIS A 152 -21.74 -6.04 -16.24
C HIS A 152 -21.16 -6.83 -15.05
N LEU A 153 -20.47 -6.14 -14.13
CA LEU A 153 -19.93 -6.78 -12.92
C LEU A 153 -21.02 -7.53 -12.13
N SER A 154 -22.20 -6.91 -11.98
CA SER A 154 -23.34 -7.52 -11.29
C SER A 154 -23.95 -8.70 -12.04
N GLU A 155 -24.05 -8.63 -13.36
CA GLU A 155 -24.62 -9.69 -14.22
C GLU A 155 -23.70 -10.90 -14.32
N THR A 156 -22.39 -10.67 -14.38
CA THR A 156 -21.36 -11.71 -14.34
C THR A 156 -21.23 -12.34 -12.94
N GLY A 157 -21.77 -11.71 -11.90
CA GLY A 157 -21.75 -12.20 -10.51
C GLY A 157 -20.48 -11.86 -9.74
N VAL A 158 -19.72 -10.86 -10.18
CA VAL A 158 -18.53 -10.35 -9.47
C VAL A 158 -18.95 -9.23 -8.53
N GLU A 159 -18.73 -9.45 -7.24
CA GLU A 159 -19.02 -8.46 -6.20
C GLU A 159 -17.82 -7.54 -5.98
N PHE A 160 -18.07 -6.25 -5.78
CA PHE A 160 -17.02 -5.26 -5.46
C PHE A 160 -16.16 -5.68 -4.27
N MET A 161 -16.73 -6.35 -3.26
CA MET A 161 -15.98 -6.84 -2.11
C MET A 161 -14.88 -7.84 -2.47
N GLN A 162 -15.02 -8.62 -3.56
CA GLN A 162 -14.07 -9.66 -3.92
C GLN A 162 -12.73 -9.11 -4.43
N PHE A 163 -12.72 -7.90 -4.99
CA PHE A 163 -11.50 -7.26 -5.50
C PHE A 163 -11.16 -5.97 -4.74
N ALA A 164 -12.13 -5.09 -4.52
CA ALA A 164 -11.89 -3.77 -3.97
C ALA A 164 -11.55 -3.80 -2.48
N PHE A 165 -11.87 -4.88 -1.76
CA PHE A 165 -11.44 -5.02 -0.36
C PHE A 165 -9.92 -4.89 -0.24
N ARG A 166 -9.15 -5.51 -1.14
CA ARG A 166 -7.68 -5.40 -1.17
C ARG A 166 -7.24 -3.97 -1.48
N TRP A 167 -7.91 -3.31 -2.43
CA TRP A 167 -7.62 -1.95 -2.83
C TRP A 167 -7.77 -0.99 -1.66
N MET A 168 -8.86 -1.10 -0.90
CA MET A 168 -9.12 -0.24 0.27
C MET A 168 -8.27 -0.62 1.49
N ASN A 169 -8.06 -1.91 1.75
CA ASN A 169 -7.28 -2.36 2.91
C ASN A 169 -5.78 -2.07 2.76
N CYS A 170 -5.27 -2.06 1.53
CA CYS A 170 -3.85 -1.80 1.24
C CYS A 170 -3.64 -0.47 0.51
N LEU A 171 -4.66 0.38 0.36
CA LEU A 171 -4.55 1.68 -0.30
C LEU A 171 -3.89 1.62 -1.69
N LEU A 172 -4.28 0.61 -2.48
CA LEU A 172 -3.73 0.26 -3.81
C LEU A 172 -2.24 -0.12 -3.85
N LEU A 173 -1.56 -0.29 -2.70
CA LEU A 173 -0.14 -0.71 -2.61
C LEU A 173 0.18 -2.02 -3.33
N ARG A 174 -0.84 -2.88 -3.53
CA ARG A 174 -0.70 -4.16 -4.22
C ARG A 174 -1.03 -4.09 -5.70
N GLU A 175 -1.53 -2.96 -6.16
CA GLU A 175 -1.85 -2.72 -7.57
C GLU A 175 -0.75 -1.93 -8.26
N PHE A 176 -0.03 -1.04 -7.57
CA PHE A 176 1.00 -0.19 -8.18
C PHE A 176 2.38 -0.42 -7.57
N ASN A 177 3.41 -0.16 -8.37
CA ASN A 177 4.79 -0.13 -7.88
C ASN A 177 5.01 1.01 -6.85
N LEU A 178 6.03 0.85 -6.01
CA LEU A 178 6.25 1.77 -4.88
C LEU A 178 6.49 3.23 -5.30
N PRO A 179 7.22 3.55 -6.38
CA PRO A 179 7.32 4.93 -6.88
C PRO A 179 5.96 5.57 -7.21
N CYS A 180 5.08 4.84 -7.90
CA CYS A 180 3.72 5.30 -8.19
C CYS A 180 2.93 5.54 -6.89
N ILE A 181 3.08 4.65 -5.91
CA ILE A 181 2.42 4.80 -4.61
C ILE A 181 2.92 6.03 -3.86
N VAL A 182 4.23 6.29 -3.83
CA VAL A 182 4.78 7.49 -3.17
C VAL A 182 4.19 8.74 -3.81
N ARG A 183 4.16 8.81 -5.15
CA ARG A 183 3.56 9.94 -5.86
C ARG A 183 2.06 10.09 -5.56
N LEU A 184 1.34 8.99 -5.45
CA LEU A 184 -0.07 8.99 -5.08
C LEU A 184 -0.25 9.51 -3.64
N TRP A 185 0.62 9.09 -2.73
CA TRP A 185 0.60 9.46 -1.32
C TRP A 185 0.95 10.94 -1.09
N ASP A 186 1.76 11.57 -1.94
CA ASP A 186 1.95 13.03 -1.92
C ASP A 186 0.61 13.78 -1.98
N THR A 187 -0.32 13.25 -2.79
CA THR A 187 -1.66 13.83 -2.94
C THR A 187 -2.52 13.47 -1.74
N TYR A 188 -2.49 12.22 -1.29
CA TYR A 188 -3.26 11.75 -0.13
C TYR A 188 -2.97 12.53 1.14
N LEU A 189 -1.70 12.80 1.41
CA LEU A 189 -1.27 13.56 2.58
C LEU A 189 -1.59 15.06 2.46
N SER A 190 -1.86 15.55 1.25
CA SER A 190 -2.21 16.95 0.97
C SER A 190 -3.71 17.24 1.08
N GLU A 191 -4.59 16.23 0.99
CA GLU A 191 -6.06 16.39 1.02
C GLU A 191 -6.61 16.80 2.41
N GLY A 192 -5.76 16.82 3.44
CA GLY A 192 -6.15 17.21 4.80
C GLY A 192 -6.91 16.14 5.58
N GLU A 193 -7.44 16.51 6.75
CA GLU A 193 -8.08 15.58 7.68
C GLU A 193 -9.40 15.03 7.08
N GLY A 194 -9.50 13.70 6.97
CA GLY A 194 -10.66 13.01 6.38
C GLY A 194 -10.75 13.03 4.85
N GLY A 195 -10.06 13.94 4.17
CA GLY A 195 -10.09 14.05 2.70
C GLY A 195 -9.46 12.84 1.98
N PHE A 196 -8.48 12.21 2.63
CA PHE A 196 -7.80 11.04 2.09
C PHE A 196 -8.73 9.85 1.76
N GLU A 197 -9.63 9.45 2.68
CA GLU A 197 -10.55 8.32 2.46
C GLU A 197 -11.46 8.61 1.25
N ASP A 198 -12.01 9.82 1.20
CA ASP A 198 -12.87 10.27 0.13
C ASP A 198 -12.15 10.24 -1.22
N PHE A 199 -10.96 10.84 -1.27
CA PHE A 199 -10.15 10.89 -2.47
C PHE A 199 -9.72 9.49 -2.94
N HIS A 200 -9.39 8.58 -2.02
CA HIS A 200 -9.05 7.20 -2.36
C HIS A 200 -10.17 6.47 -3.11
N VAL A 201 -11.44 6.68 -2.71
CA VAL A 201 -12.60 6.11 -3.42
C VAL A 201 -12.66 6.61 -4.86
N TYR A 202 -12.39 7.89 -5.10
CA TYR A 202 -12.34 8.44 -6.46
C TYR A 202 -11.18 7.88 -7.28
N VAL A 203 -10.01 7.69 -6.68
CA VAL A 203 -8.86 7.05 -7.35
C VAL A 203 -9.20 5.61 -7.74
N CYS A 204 -9.77 4.82 -6.84
CA CYS A 204 -10.22 3.45 -7.13
C CYS A 204 -11.29 3.41 -8.24
N ALA A 205 -12.21 4.37 -8.28
CA ALA A 205 -13.21 4.45 -9.33
C ALA A 205 -12.59 4.79 -10.69
N ALA A 206 -11.69 5.77 -10.74
CA ALA A 206 -10.96 6.13 -11.95
C ALA A 206 -10.11 4.95 -12.46
N PHE A 207 -9.43 4.25 -11.54
CA PHE A 207 -8.65 3.05 -11.84
C PHE A 207 -9.51 1.96 -12.46
N LEU A 208 -10.66 1.63 -11.86
CA LEU A 208 -11.57 0.63 -12.42
C LEU A 208 -12.14 1.06 -13.79
N CYS A 209 -12.56 2.32 -13.92
CA CYS A 209 -13.18 2.83 -15.15
C CYS A 209 -12.18 2.93 -16.30
N GLN A 210 -10.87 3.06 -16.03
CA GLN A 210 -9.83 3.03 -17.06
C GLN A 210 -9.89 1.75 -17.90
N PHE A 211 -10.28 0.62 -17.29
CA PHE A 211 -10.39 -0.69 -17.94
C PHE A 211 -11.83 -1.04 -18.33
N SER A 212 -12.78 -0.10 -18.28
CA SER A 212 -14.21 -0.35 -18.51
C SER A 212 -14.50 -1.09 -19.83
N ALA A 213 -13.83 -0.70 -20.91
CA ALA A 213 -14.04 -1.33 -22.22
C ALA A 213 -13.56 -2.78 -22.25
N GLU A 214 -12.43 -3.08 -21.62
CA GLU A 214 -11.84 -4.42 -21.54
C GLU A 214 -12.68 -5.30 -20.61
N VAL A 215 -12.97 -4.81 -19.41
CA VAL A 215 -13.75 -5.52 -18.37
C VAL A 215 -15.13 -5.93 -18.88
N ARG A 216 -15.82 -5.06 -19.63
CA ARG A 216 -17.14 -5.38 -20.21
C ARG A 216 -17.09 -6.45 -21.30
N GLY A 217 -15.90 -6.78 -21.82
CA GLY A 217 -15.70 -7.88 -22.77
C GLY A 217 -15.42 -9.23 -22.11
N MET A 218 -15.23 -9.27 -20.79
CA MET A 218 -14.78 -10.46 -20.06
C MET A 218 -15.94 -11.24 -19.45
N GLU A 219 -15.85 -12.56 -19.53
CA GLU A 219 -16.70 -13.49 -18.77
C GLU A 219 -16.14 -13.69 -17.34
N PHE A 220 -16.90 -14.36 -16.46
CA PHE A 220 -16.57 -14.46 -15.03
C PHE A 220 -15.13 -14.88 -14.72
N ASP A 221 -14.62 -15.95 -15.32
CA ASP A 221 -13.28 -16.47 -15.02
C ASP A 221 -12.17 -15.48 -15.42
N GLU A 222 -12.31 -14.84 -16.58
CA GLU A 222 -11.35 -13.85 -17.08
C GLU A 222 -11.42 -12.57 -16.24
N LEU A 223 -12.63 -12.09 -15.95
CA LEU A 223 -12.88 -10.92 -15.14
C LEU A 223 -12.34 -11.09 -13.71
N PHE A 224 -12.62 -12.23 -13.09
CA PHE A 224 -12.15 -12.51 -11.74
C PHE A 224 -10.62 -12.57 -11.70
N GLY A 225 -10.00 -13.23 -12.69
CA GLY A 225 -8.54 -13.24 -12.82
C GLY A 225 -7.96 -11.83 -13.02
N PHE A 226 -8.53 -11.05 -13.93
CA PHE A 226 -8.13 -9.68 -14.22
C PHE A 226 -8.17 -8.79 -12.97
N MET A 227 -9.25 -8.85 -12.19
CA MET A 227 -9.41 -8.02 -10.98
C MET A 227 -8.42 -8.37 -9.86
N GLN A 228 -7.85 -9.58 -9.86
CA GLN A 228 -6.82 -9.97 -8.89
C GLN A 228 -5.41 -9.49 -9.29
N SER A 229 -5.22 -9.15 -10.57
CA SER A 229 -3.92 -8.72 -11.13
C SER A 229 -4.14 -7.77 -12.32
N VAL A 230 -4.60 -6.56 -12.03
CA VAL A 230 -4.82 -5.54 -13.06
C VAL A 230 -3.45 -5.08 -13.61
N PRO A 231 -3.28 -4.96 -14.94
CA PRO A 231 -1.99 -4.60 -15.53
C PRO A 231 -1.69 -3.10 -15.33
N THR A 232 -0.80 -2.78 -14.39
CA THR A 232 -0.50 -1.40 -13.97
C THR A 232 0.82 -0.82 -14.44
N GLY A 233 1.65 -1.62 -15.12
CA GLY A 233 2.89 -1.15 -15.77
C GLY A 233 4.08 -0.95 -14.84
#